data_AF-A0A142GTW9-F1
#
_entry.id   AF-A0A142GTW9-F1
#
_cell.length_a   1.000
_cell.length_b   1.000
_cell.length_c   1.000
_cell.angle_alpha   90.00
_cell.angle_beta   90.00
_cell.angle_gamma   90.00
#
_symmetry.space_group_name_H-M   'P 1'
#
loop_
_entity.id
_entity.type
_entity.pdbx_description
1 polymer ?
#
loop_
_entity_poly.entity_id
_entity_poly.type
_entity_poly.pdbx_seq_one_letter_code
_entity_poly.pdbx_strand_id
1 'polypeptide(L)'
;YRRKREGKTNYKKRLELLKNAKPRLVIRKTNKQIILQIAAPSGDKIVCGVDSNILKRTGSCNNLPACYLAGLFLGKKALAKKVNEAILDVGLQTPVSKIYAALKGVIDAGMKI
;
A
#
# COMPACT_ATOMS: atom_id res chain seq x y z
N TYR A 1 13.40 -13.65 14.62
CA TYR A 1 12.12 -14.06 14.00
C TYR A 1 10.84 -13.60 14.73
N ARG A 2 10.81 -12.40 15.36
CA ARG A 2 9.61 -11.93 16.08
C ARG A 2 8.37 -11.81 15.19
N ARG A 3 8.48 -11.16 14.03
CA ARG A 3 7.35 -10.96 13.09
C ARG A 3 6.83 -12.25 12.44
N LYS A 4 7.65 -13.30 12.36
CA LYS A 4 7.24 -14.63 11.89
C LYS A 4 6.36 -15.31 12.94
N ARG A 5 6.77 -15.25 14.22
CA ARG A 5 5.96 -15.75 15.35
C ARG A 5 4.64 -14.98 15.51
N GLU A 6 4.67 -13.67 15.29
CA GLU A 6 3.46 -12.83 15.31
C GLU A 6 2.59 -12.98 14.05
N GLY A 7 2.99 -13.80 13.05
CA GLY A 7 2.19 -14.01 11.84
C GLY A 7 2.01 -12.75 10.98
N LYS A 8 2.97 -11.81 10.98
CA LYS A 8 2.86 -10.50 10.31
C LYS A 8 3.62 -10.41 8.99
N THR A 9 4.52 -11.35 8.69
CA THR A 9 5.41 -11.23 7.52
C THR A 9 5.78 -12.58 6.95
N ASN A 10 5.54 -12.75 5.66
CA ASN A 10 6.12 -13.83 4.87
C ASN A 10 7.53 -13.42 4.43
N TYR A 11 8.55 -13.98 5.08
CA TYR A 11 9.95 -13.63 4.79
C TYR A 11 10.41 -14.08 3.40
N LYS A 12 9.88 -15.19 2.85
CA LYS A 12 10.22 -15.66 1.50
C LYS A 12 9.75 -14.65 0.44
N LYS A 13 8.46 -14.29 0.48
CA LYS A 13 7.89 -13.27 -0.41
C LYS A 13 8.57 -11.91 -0.24
N ARG A 14 8.85 -11.51 1.01
CA ARG A 14 9.52 -10.24 1.29
C ARG A 14 10.94 -10.20 0.70
N LEU A 15 11.69 -11.30 0.78
CA LEU A 15 13.02 -11.38 0.21
C LEU A 15 13.00 -11.20 -1.31
N GLU A 16 12.05 -11.84 -2.01
CA GLU A 16 11.85 -11.68 -3.46
C GLU A 16 11.52 -10.23 -3.83
N LEU A 17 10.66 -9.56 -3.06
CA LEU A 17 10.33 -8.15 -3.27
C LEU A 17 11.54 -7.22 -3.10
N LEU A 18 12.41 -7.49 -2.12
CA LEU A 18 13.58 -6.65 -1.84
C LEU A 18 14.70 -6.80 -2.88
N LYS A 19 14.81 -7.96 -3.55
CA LYS A 19 15.82 -8.19 -4.60
C LYS A 19 15.73 -7.21 -5.77
N ASN A 20 14.53 -6.71 -6.06
CA ASN A 20 14.30 -5.79 -7.17
C ASN A 20 14.75 -4.35 -6.88
N ALA A 21 15.18 -4.02 -5.66
CA ALA A 21 15.65 -2.69 -5.25
C ALA A 21 14.69 -1.52 -5.59
N LYS A 22 13.41 -1.82 -5.83
CA LYS A 22 12.36 -0.82 -6.06
C LYS A 22 11.60 -0.49 -4.77
N PRO A 23 11.03 0.72 -4.66
CA PRO A 23 10.10 1.05 -3.58
C PRO A 23 8.94 0.04 -3.55
N ARG A 24 8.36 -0.19 -2.37
CA ARG A 24 7.24 -1.13 -2.20
C ARG A 24 5.96 -0.37 -1.88
N LEU A 25 4.90 -0.61 -2.66
CA LEU A 25 3.54 -0.22 -2.33
C LEU A 25 2.95 -1.25 -1.36
N VAL A 26 3.03 -0.95 -0.08
CA VAL A 26 2.48 -1.77 0.99
C VAL A 26 0.99 -1.46 1.15
N ILE A 27 0.15 -2.43 0.83
CA ILE A 27 -1.31 -2.36 1.04
C ILE A 27 -1.69 -3.28 2.19
N ARG A 28 -2.37 -2.73 3.21
CA ARG A 28 -2.87 -3.49 4.36
C ARG A 28 -4.33 -3.15 4.63
N LYS A 29 -5.21 -4.11 4.38
CA LYS A 29 -6.62 -4.03 4.77
C LYS A 29 -6.74 -4.32 6.27
N THR A 30 -7.59 -3.56 6.96
CA THR A 30 -8.07 -3.86 8.31
C THR A 30 -9.60 -4.03 8.29
N ASN A 31 -10.21 -4.24 9.46
CA ASN A 31 -11.66 -4.34 9.58
C ASN A 31 -12.37 -3.00 9.31
N LYS A 32 -11.73 -1.87 9.60
CA LYS A 32 -12.39 -0.54 9.54
C LYS A 32 -11.82 0.39 8.48
N GLN A 33 -10.61 0.13 7.99
CA GLN A 33 -9.90 1.02 7.06
C GLN A 33 -8.85 0.25 6.23
N ILE A 34 -8.33 0.89 5.19
CA ILE A 34 -7.16 0.44 4.44
C ILE A 34 -5.98 1.39 4.70
N ILE A 35 -4.82 0.78 4.93
CA ILE A 35 -3.55 1.47 5.15
C ILE A 35 -2.68 1.26 3.91
N LEU A 36 -2.21 2.35 3.31
CA LEU A 36 -1.39 2.34 2.10
C LEU A 36 -0.08 3.09 2.38
N GLN A 37 1.05 2.49 2.02
CA GLN A 37 2.36 3.08 2.26
C GLN A 37 3.33 2.81 1.11
N ILE A 38 4.21 3.76 0.84
CA ILE A 38 5.39 3.57 -0.01
C ILE A 38 6.60 3.41 0.89
N ALA A 39 7.19 2.22 0.91
CA ALA A 39 8.42 1.92 1.65
C ALA A 39 9.63 2.01 0.71
N ALA A 40 10.74 2.58 1.21
CA ALA A 40 12.00 2.66 0.47
C ALA A 40 12.61 1.26 0.22
N PRO A 41 13.50 1.11 -0.79
CA PRO A 41 14.15 -0.17 -1.09
C PRO A 41 15.13 -0.63 -0.01
N SER A 42 15.92 0.31 0.52
CA SER A 42 17.04 0.06 1.43
C SER A 42 16.63 -0.10 2.91
N GLY A 43 15.34 -0.25 3.21
CA GLY A 43 14.85 -0.43 4.58
C GLY A 43 13.33 -0.38 4.70
N ASP A 44 12.84 -0.20 5.92
CA ASP A 44 11.40 0.06 6.20
C ASP A 44 11.13 1.56 6.45
N LYS A 45 11.93 2.46 5.83
CA LYS A 45 11.64 3.89 5.85
C LYS A 45 10.43 4.17 4.96
N ILE A 46 9.37 4.70 5.56
CA ILE A 46 8.16 5.09 4.82
C ILE A 46 8.41 6.44 4.17
N VAL A 47 8.36 6.46 2.83
CA VAL A 47 8.48 7.70 2.04
C VAL A 47 7.20 8.50 2.14
N CYS A 48 6.05 7.84 1.96
CA CYS A 48 4.74 8.42 2.19
C CYS A 48 3.74 7.33 2.58
N GLY A 49 2.67 7.76 3.24
CA GLY A 49 1.57 6.89 3.62
C GLY A 49 0.26 7.66 3.67
N VAL A 50 -0.82 6.93 3.48
CA VAL A 50 -2.21 7.37 3.54
C VAL A 50 -3.03 6.26 4.21
N ASP A 51 -3.95 6.68 5.07
CA ASP A 51 -5.01 5.83 5.58
C ASP A 51 -6.34 6.34 5.02
N SER A 52 -7.22 5.44 4.60
CA SER A 52 -8.60 5.78 4.22
C SER A 52 -9.39 6.53 5.30
N ASN A 53 -8.91 6.58 6.56
CA ASN A 53 -9.48 7.41 7.62
C ASN A 53 -9.51 8.91 7.28
N ILE A 54 -8.74 9.38 6.28
CA ILE A 54 -8.89 10.74 5.73
C ILE A 54 -10.31 11.00 5.17
N LEU A 55 -11.03 9.93 4.79
CA LEU A 55 -12.38 9.97 4.23
C LEU A 55 -13.48 9.80 5.29
N LYS A 56 -13.15 9.78 6.59
CA LYS A 56 -14.11 9.48 7.66
C LYS A 56 -15.32 10.43 7.68
N ARG A 57 -15.12 11.70 7.30
CA ARG A 57 -16.21 12.69 7.19
C ARG A 57 -17.13 12.45 5.98
N THR A 58 -16.68 11.67 5.01
CA THR A 58 -17.41 11.40 3.76
C THR A 58 -18.08 10.03 3.74
N GLY A 59 -17.98 9.25 4.82
CA GLY A 59 -18.65 7.95 4.96
C GLY A 59 -17.69 6.81 5.33
N SER A 60 -17.96 5.63 4.78
CA SER A 60 -17.22 4.40 5.13
C SER A 60 -15.78 4.42 4.61
N CYS A 61 -14.82 4.17 5.50
CA CYS A 61 -13.39 4.10 5.15
C CYS A 61 -12.95 2.73 4.60
N ASN A 62 -13.84 1.74 4.52
CA ASN A 62 -13.49 0.37 4.09
C ASN A 62 -14.41 -0.17 3.01
N ASN A 63 -15.02 0.70 2.19
CA ASN A 63 -15.72 0.29 0.97
C ASN A 63 -14.79 0.42 -0.26
N LEU A 64 -15.27 -0.06 -1.41
CA LEU A 64 -14.52 -0.02 -2.67
C LEU A 64 -14.10 1.41 -3.08
N PRO A 65 -15.02 2.40 -3.10
CA PRO A 65 -14.66 3.78 -3.43
C PRO A 65 -13.63 4.39 -2.50
N ALA A 66 -13.75 4.17 -1.18
CA ALA A 66 -12.78 4.70 -0.21
C ALA A 66 -11.39 4.11 -0.40
N CYS A 67 -11.30 2.81 -0.74
CA CYS A 67 -10.02 2.18 -1.05
C CYS A 67 -9.39 2.78 -2.32
N TYR A 68 -10.19 2.99 -3.36
CA TYR A 68 -9.74 3.63 -4.60
C TYR A 68 -9.24 5.05 -4.35
N LEU A 69 -10.04 5.88 -3.68
CA LEU A 69 -9.69 7.26 -3.37
C LEU A 69 -8.43 7.34 -2.49
N ALA A 70 -8.30 6.48 -1.47
CA ALA A 70 -7.08 6.40 -0.67
C ALA A 70 -5.84 6.08 -1.54
N GLY A 71 -5.99 5.19 -2.52
CA GLY A 71 -4.96 4.89 -3.51
C GLY A 71 -4.59 6.10 -4.36
N LEU A 72 -5.60 6.80 -4.89
CA LEU A 72 -5.42 8.03 -5.67
C LEU A 72 -4.67 9.12 -4.88
N PHE A 73 -5.05 9.32 -3.61
CA PHE A 73 -4.37 10.25 -2.70
C PHE A 73 -2.91 9.85 -2.45
N LEU A 74 -2.65 8.56 -2.21
CA LEU A 74 -1.28 8.08 -2.01
C LEU A 74 -0.43 8.30 -3.25
N GLY A 75 -0.94 7.95 -4.44
CA GLY A 75 -0.22 8.09 -5.69
C GLY A 75 0.19 9.53 -5.98
N LYS A 76 -0.73 10.49 -5.82
CA LYS A 76 -0.40 11.93 -5.93
C LYS A 76 0.67 12.36 -4.93
N LYS A 77 0.59 11.88 -3.68
CA LYS A 77 1.57 12.17 -2.63
C LYS A 77 2.95 11.55 -2.93
N ALA A 78 2.98 10.39 -3.57
CA ALA A 78 4.21 9.72 -3.97
C ALA A 78 4.90 10.45 -5.13
N LEU A 79 4.14 10.87 -6.15
CA LEU A 79 4.64 11.66 -7.27
C LEU A 79 5.19 13.03 -6.81
N ALA A 80 4.51 13.69 -5.88
CA ALA A 80 5.02 14.93 -5.27
C ALA A 80 6.37 14.72 -4.55
N LYS A 81 6.66 13.50 -4.10
CA LYS A 81 7.94 13.10 -3.51
C LYS A 81 8.90 12.45 -4.52
N LYS A 82 8.63 12.60 -5.82
CA LYS A 82 9.43 12.06 -6.93
C LYS A 82 9.56 10.54 -6.94
N VAL A 83 8.55 9.82 -6.43
CA VAL A 83 8.46 8.36 -6.54
C VAL A 83 7.49 8.00 -7.65
N ASN A 84 8.03 7.50 -8.76
CA ASN A 84 7.23 7.21 -9.97
C ASN A 84 6.88 5.73 -10.11
N GLU A 85 7.64 4.85 -9.45
CA GLU A 85 7.44 3.40 -9.52
C GLU A 85 7.47 2.73 -8.15
N ALA A 86 6.72 1.63 -8.00
CA ALA A 86 6.74 0.80 -6.80
C ALA A 86 6.26 -0.62 -7.12
N ILE A 87 6.67 -1.62 -6.34
CA ILE A 87 6.17 -3.00 -6.47
C ILE A 87 5.09 -3.25 -5.41
N LEU A 88 4.00 -3.92 -5.80
CA LEU A 88 2.90 -4.27 -4.89
C LEU A 88 3.34 -5.25 -3.78
N ASP A 89 3.09 -4.90 -2.52
CA ASP A 89 3.28 -5.72 -1.33
C ASP A 89 1.96 -5.83 -0.53
N VAL A 90 1.26 -6.95 -0.71
CA VAL A 90 0.04 -7.32 0.04
C VAL A 90 0.33 -8.17 1.29
N GLY A 91 1.61 -8.50 1.53
CA GLY A 91 2.04 -9.26 2.68
C GLY A 91 1.44 -10.66 2.73
N LEU A 92 0.69 -10.94 3.80
CA LEU A 92 0.03 -12.23 4.04
C LEU A 92 -1.44 -12.24 3.61
N GLN A 93 -1.96 -11.12 3.11
CA GLN A 93 -3.37 -11.02 2.74
C GLN A 93 -3.60 -11.65 1.38
N THR A 94 -4.69 -12.40 1.24
CA THR A 94 -5.22 -12.77 -0.07
C THR A 94 -5.68 -11.49 -0.78
N PRO A 95 -5.19 -11.21 -1.99
CA PRO A 95 -5.66 -10.08 -2.78
C PRO A 95 -7.17 -10.19 -3.02
N VAL A 96 -7.93 -9.22 -2.54
CA VAL A 96 -9.39 -9.12 -2.73
C VAL A 96 -9.72 -7.82 -3.47
N SER A 97 -10.97 -7.67 -3.91
CA SER A 97 -11.46 -6.52 -4.68
C SER A 97 -11.04 -5.14 -4.12
N LYS A 98 -11.05 -4.96 -2.79
CA LYS A 98 -10.62 -3.71 -2.14
C LYS A 98 -9.14 -3.37 -2.31
N ILE A 99 -8.27 -4.38 -2.31
CA ILE A 99 -6.83 -4.21 -2.53
C ILE A 99 -6.60 -3.79 -3.99
N TYR A 100 -7.29 -4.43 -4.93
CA TYR A 100 -7.23 -4.05 -6.34
C TYR A 100 -7.82 -2.68 -6.63
N ALA A 101 -8.87 -2.26 -5.92
CA ALA A 101 -9.40 -0.90 -6.03
C ALA A 101 -8.36 0.15 -5.57
N ALA A 102 -7.69 -0.08 -4.45
CA ALA A 102 -6.60 0.80 -4.02
C ALA A 102 -5.43 0.81 -5.01
N LEU A 103 -5.03 -0.35 -5.54
CA LEU A 103 -4.01 -0.45 -6.58
C LEU A 103 -4.41 0.35 -7.83
N LYS A 104 -5.65 0.21 -8.30
CA LYS A 104 -6.16 0.94 -9.46
C LYS A 104 -6.13 2.45 -9.23
N GLY A 105 -6.50 2.91 -8.04
CA GLY A 105 -6.38 4.33 -7.67
C GLY A 105 -4.94 4.85 -7.72
N VAL A 106 -3.96 4.04 -7.30
CA VAL A 106 -2.54 4.43 -7.38
C VAL A 106 -2.05 4.48 -8.83
N ILE A 107 -2.46 3.52 -9.68
CA ILE A 107 -2.14 3.51 -11.11
C ILE A 107 -2.75 4.74 -11.81
N ASP A 108 -4.02 5.04 -11.54
CA ASP A 108 -4.73 6.19 -12.13
C ASP A 108 -4.15 7.53 -11.65
N ALA A 109 -3.47 7.56 -10.50
CA ALA A 109 -2.71 8.73 -10.06
C ALA A 109 -1.47 9.00 -10.93
N GLY A 110 -1.02 8.03 -11.75
CA GLY A 110 0.13 8.14 -12.63
C GLY A 110 1.37 7.36 -12.19
N MET A 111 1.28 6.52 -11.14
CA MET A 111 2.39 5.66 -10.74
C MET A 111 2.48 4.39 -11.60
N LYS A 112 3.70 3.93 -11.87
CA LYS A 112 3.98 2.63 -12.48
C LYS A 112 4.11 1.57 -11.39
N ILE A 113 3.25 0.55 -11.40
CA ILE A 113 3.24 -0.52 -10.39
C ILE A 113 3.35 -1.90 -11.02
#